data_AF-A0A812LK25-F1
#
_entry.id   AF-A0A812LK25-F1
#
_cell.length_a   1.000
_cell.length_b   1.000
_cell.length_c   1.000
_cell.angle_alpha   90.00
_cell.angle_beta   90.00
_cell.angle_gamma   90.00
#
_symmetry.space_group_name_H-M   'P 1'
#
loop_
_entity.id
_entity.type
_entity.pdbx_description
1 polymer ?
#
loop_
_entity_poly.entity_id
_entity_poly.type
_entity_poly.pdbx_seq_one_letter_code
_entity_poly.pdbx_strand_id
1 'polypeptide(L)'
;MLVAYFAFVKNRRVTTISVSEAVDVEEQKRFQCIWICLTPFVEWDFLLPADWCRVLAHARTTHSFDQADVHKIICQHLQSAFRLSLDQSDDVAASAHDLILEYGQGGLPCARELIAEAVLSRMRHIMSTKDNFGVGWQQMLYCMQHLESVVRSLTKPQRQEWVSLLVTGLHRLECRIQSFKKPRAASATEYFKESQKWVIEDLMLLWCVDDDPGQTYEEVKPQLRAWQGSSTLKDVRNSLVFLLRC
;
A
#
# COMPACT_ATOMS: atom_id res chain seq x y z
N MET A 1 -5.32 17.32 -28.45
CA MET A 1 -4.26 18.35 -28.35
C MET A 1 -3.62 18.21 -26.99
N LEU A 2 -2.42 17.60 -26.89
CA LEU A 2 -1.70 17.40 -25.64
C LEU A 2 -0.70 18.55 -25.49
N VAL A 3 -0.97 19.47 -24.57
CA VAL A 3 -0.02 20.54 -24.22
C VAL A 3 0.83 20.01 -23.08
N ALA A 4 2.11 19.73 -23.36
CA ALA A 4 3.08 19.41 -22.31
C ALA A 4 3.65 20.71 -21.75
N TYR A 5 3.54 20.89 -20.43
CA TYR A 5 4.14 22.02 -19.73
C TYR A 5 5.52 21.61 -19.22
N PHE A 6 6.56 22.31 -19.65
CA PHE A 6 7.91 22.13 -19.12
C PHE A 6 8.24 23.29 -18.18
N ALA A 7 8.60 22.96 -16.94
CA ALA A 7 9.09 23.92 -15.97
C ALA A 7 10.62 23.96 -16.03
N PHE A 8 11.18 25.12 -16.39
CA PHE A 8 12.61 25.35 -16.45
C PHE A 8 13.06 26.12 -15.20
N VAL A 9 14.09 25.63 -14.49
CA VAL A 9 14.69 26.35 -13.36
C VAL A 9 16.11 26.77 -13.74
N LYS A 10 16.30 28.07 -13.96
CA LYS A 10 17.64 28.68 -14.09
C LYS A 10 17.72 29.88 -13.16
N ASN A 11 18.77 29.94 -12.35
CA ASN A 11 19.00 31.01 -11.37
C ASN A 11 17.80 31.26 -10.43
N ARG A 12 17.21 30.18 -9.87
CA ARG A 12 16.09 30.24 -8.90
C ARG A 12 14.81 30.93 -9.41
N ARG A 13 14.61 31.03 -10.73
CA ARG A 13 13.34 31.42 -11.34
C ARG A 13 12.77 30.26 -12.14
N VAL A 14 11.52 29.90 -11.83
CA VAL A 14 10.74 28.93 -12.62
C VAL A 14 10.18 29.68 -13.81
N THR A 15 10.51 29.23 -15.02
CA THR A 15 9.90 29.72 -16.25
C THR A 15 9.12 28.58 -16.88
N THR A 16 7.80 28.75 -16.99
CA THR A 16 6.93 27.78 -17.65
C THR A 16 7.00 28.02 -19.15
N ILE A 17 7.45 27.03 -19.91
CA ILE A 17 7.48 27.10 -21.37
C ILE A 17 6.37 26.21 -21.91
N SER A 18 5.41 26.82 -22.61
CA SER A 18 4.44 26.09 -23.42
C SER A 18 5.11 25.66 -24.72
N VAL A 19 5.35 24.36 -24.89
CA VAL A 19 5.93 23.83 -26.12
C VAL A 19 4.80 23.25 -26.97
N SER A 20 4.39 23.99 -28.01
CA SER A 20 3.50 23.45 -29.04
C SER A 20 4.33 22.89 -30.19
N GLU A 21 4.36 21.57 -30.27
CA GLU A 21 4.79 20.70 -31.38
C GLU A 21 6.19 20.91 -32.00
N ALA A 22 6.88 19.77 -32.18
CA ALA A 22 8.20 19.59 -32.79
C ALA A 22 9.42 19.97 -31.92
N VAL A 23 9.62 19.26 -30.81
CA VAL A 23 10.96 19.08 -30.23
C VAL A 23 11.48 17.72 -30.70
N ASP A 24 12.70 17.73 -31.22
CA ASP A 24 13.41 16.53 -31.66
C ASP A 24 13.47 15.49 -30.51
N VAL A 25 13.25 14.22 -30.85
CA VAL A 25 13.25 13.09 -29.88
C VAL A 25 14.59 13.05 -29.12
N GLU A 26 15.66 13.51 -29.76
CA GLU A 26 17.01 13.56 -29.17
C GLU A 26 17.19 14.74 -28.19
N GLU A 27 16.48 15.85 -28.40
CA GLU A 27 16.40 16.94 -27.42
C GLU A 27 15.53 16.55 -26.23
N GLN A 28 14.39 15.88 -26.42
CA GLN A 28 13.58 15.34 -25.32
C GLN A 28 14.39 14.41 -24.41
N LYS A 29 15.23 13.54 -24.98
CA LYS A 29 16.13 12.67 -24.23
C LYS A 29 17.22 13.46 -23.47
N ARG A 30 17.78 14.51 -24.08
CA ARG A 30 18.76 15.39 -23.40
C ARG A 30 18.14 16.18 -22.24
N PHE A 31 16.93 16.69 -22.40
CA PHE A 31 16.22 17.40 -21.33
C PHE A 31 15.78 16.46 -20.19
N GLN A 32 15.46 15.19 -20.49
CA GLN A 32 15.17 14.15 -19.49
C GLN A 32 16.40 13.74 -18.66
N CYS A 33 17.57 13.58 -19.28
CA CYS A 33 18.81 13.27 -18.55
C CYS A 33 19.25 14.40 -17.60
N ILE A 34 19.01 15.66 -17.95
CA ILE A 34 19.38 16.81 -17.11
C ILE A 34 18.51 16.88 -15.84
N TRP A 35 17.25 16.43 -15.91
CA TRP A 35 16.36 16.36 -14.74
C TRP A 35 16.70 15.21 -13.80
N ILE A 36 17.06 14.03 -14.32
CA ILE A 36 17.45 12.85 -13.53
C ILE A 36 18.75 13.08 -12.73
N CYS A 37 19.64 13.97 -13.20
CA CYS A 37 20.91 14.26 -12.53
C CYS A 37 20.87 15.41 -11.52
N LEU A 38 19.76 16.15 -11.40
CA LEU A 38 19.66 17.32 -10.53
C LEU A 38 18.51 17.16 -9.53
N THR A 39 18.69 16.36 -8.48
CA THR A 39 18.08 16.60 -7.14
C THR A 39 18.52 15.57 -6.10
N PRO A 40 19.55 15.86 -5.30
CA PRO A 40 19.45 15.74 -3.85
C PRO A 40 18.98 17.10 -3.30
N PHE A 41 18.11 17.13 -2.28
CA PHE A 41 17.53 18.34 -1.62
C PHE A 41 16.36 18.97 -2.42
N VAL A 42 15.18 19.37 -1.91
CA VAL A 42 14.69 19.84 -0.59
C VAL A 42 13.17 19.50 -0.45
N GLU A 43 12.68 19.43 0.79
CA GLU A 43 11.37 19.00 1.32
C GLU A 43 10.04 19.49 0.69
N TRP A 44 10.01 20.17 -0.46
CA TRP A 44 8.75 20.72 -1.03
C TRP A 44 8.51 20.47 -2.52
N ASP A 45 9.43 19.82 -3.24
CA ASP A 45 9.30 19.55 -4.68
C ASP A 45 8.70 18.16 -5.01
N PHE A 46 7.95 17.53 -4.10
CA PHE A 46 7.41 16.17 -4.32
C PHE A 46 6.19 16.12 -5.27
N LEU A 47 5.47 17.23 -5.43
CA LEU A 47 4.22 17.27 -6.20
C LEU A 47 4.41 17.51 -7.70
N LEU A 48 5.50 18.15 -8.12
CA LEU A 48 5.79 18.41 -9.55
C LEU A 48 6.34 17.19 -10.31
N PRO A 49 7.11 16.28 -9.69
CA PRO A 49 7.52 15.02 -10.31
C PRO A 49 6.43 13.94 -10.34
N ALA A 50 5.36 14.08 -9.54
CA ALA A 50 4.39 13.02 -9.34
C ALA A 50 3.69 12.62 -10.65
N ASP A 51 3.31 13.58 -11.50
CA ASP A 51 2.51 13.32 -12.69
C ASP A 51 3.28 12.58 -13.79
N TRP A 52 4.56 12.87 -13.99
CA TRP A 52 5.35 12.13 -14.98
C TRP A 52 5.73 10.74 -14.48
N CYS A 53 6.08 10.60 -13.19
CA CYS A 53 6.31 9.30 -12.57
C CYS A 53 5.04 8.44 -12.65
N ARG A 54 3.86 9.02 -12.39
CA ARG A 54 2.56 8.37 -12.57
C ARG A 54 2.37 7.90 -14.01
N VAL A 55 2.62 8.76 -14.99
CA VAL A 55 2.50 8.37 -16.41
C VAL A 55 3.47 7.25 -16.76
N LEU A 56 4.73 7.29 -16.30
CA LEU A 56 5.69 6.20 -16.52
C LEU A 56 5.34 4.93 -15.74
N ALA A 57 4.63 5.04 -14.63
CA ALA A 57 4.21 3.89 -13.86
C ALA A 57 3.15 3.05 -14.56
N HIS A 58 2.40 3.61 -15.50
CA HIS A 58 1.30 2.90 -16.11
C HIS A 58 1.77 2.01 -17.26
N ALA A 59 1.30 0.76 -17.27
CA ALA A 59 1.71 -0.24 -18.27
C ALA A 59 1.38 0.14 -19.73
N ARG A 60 0.54 1.15 -19.96
CA ARG A 60 0.08 1.59 -21.28
C ARG A 60 0.96 2.68 -21.92
N THR A 61 1.94 3.19 -21.20
CA THR A 61 2.63 4.46 -21.54
C THR A 61 4.16 4.33 -21.55
N THR A 62 4.70 3.14 -21.28
CA THR A 62 6.15 2.90 -21.15
C THR A 62 6.84 2.37 -22.41
N HIS A 63 6.12 2.24 -23.53
CA HIS A 63 6.61 1.57 -24.74
C HIS A 63 7.90 2.17 -25.36
N SER A 64 8.27 3.39 -24.98
CA SER A 64 9.43 4.13 -25.51
C SER A 64 10.62 4.23 -24.55
N PHE A 65 10.53 3.69 -23.33
CA PHE A 65 11.56 3.84 -22.30
C PHE A 65 12.27 2.53 -21.98
N ASP A 66 13.55 2.64 -21.60
CA ASP A 66 14.29 1.49 -21.09
C ASP A 66 13.66 1.00 -19.77
N GLN A 67 13.38 -0.30 -19.69
CA GLN A 67 12.67 -0.88 -18.54
C GLN A 67 13.47 -0.77 -17.24
N ALA A 68 14.81 -0.83 -17.30
CA ALA A 68 15.65 -0.73 -16.12
C ALA A 68 15.64 0.69 -15.54
N ASP A 69 15.65 1.70 -16.40
CA ASP A 69 15.56 3.11 -15.99
C ASP A 69 14.19 3.43 -15.38
N VAL A 70 13.11 2.99 -16.03
CA VAL A 70 11.74 3.17 -15.52
C VAL A 70 11.58 2.48 -14.16
N HIS A 71 12.08 1.25 -14.05
CA HIS A 71 12.06 0.51 -12.78
C HIS A 71 12.78 1.29 -11.68
N LYS A 72 14.03 1.73 -11.92
CA LYS A 72 14.82 2.48 -10.94
C LYS A 72 14.10 3.74 -10.42
N ILE A 73 13.51 4.52 -11.33
CA ILE A 73 12.78 5.74 -11.01
C ILE A 73 11.56 5.43 -10.13
N ILE A 74 10.74 4.46 -10.56
CA ILE A 74 9.53 4.05 -9.83
C ILE A 74 9.89 3.54 -8.43
N CYS A 75 10.94 2.72 -8.30
CA CYS A 75 11.42 2.22 -7.01
C CYS A 75 11.73 3.35 -6.04
N GLN A 76 12.54 4.33 -6.48
CA GLN A 76 12.97 5.44 -5.64
C GLN A 76 11.79 6.32 -5.22
N HIS A 77 10.85 6.54 -6.13
CA HIS A 77 9.65 7.32 -5.87
C HIS A 77 8.73 6.62 -4.87
N LEU A 78 8.46 5.33 -5.05
CA LEU A 78 7.65 4.52 -4.13
C LEU A 78 8.28 4.44 -2.73
N GLN A 79 9.58 4.20 -2.64
CA GLN A 79 10.29 4.17 -1.35
C GLN A 79 10.15 5.50 -0.59
N SER A 80 10.24 6.61 -1.33
CA SER A 80 10.05 7.93 -0.75
C SER A 80 8.60 8.17 -0.32
N ALA A 81 7.62 7.74 -1.12
CA ALA A 81 6.20 7.80 -0.77
C ALA A 81 5.91 6.99 0.50
N PHE A 82 6.42 5.77 0.62
CA PHE A 82 6.28 4.95 1.82
C PHE A 82 6.90 5.60 3.06
N ARG A 83 8.04 6.28 2.92
CA ARG A 83 8.62 7.02 4.04
C ARG A 83 7.73 8.19 4.45
N LEU A 84 7.19 8.94 3.50
CA LEU A 84 6.35 10.09 3.76
C LEU A 84 4.98 9.71 4.34
N SER A 85 4.38 8.60 3.91
CA SER A 85 3.10 8.11 4.46
C SER A 85 3.18 7.66 5.92
N LEU A 86 4.39 7.42 6.43
CA LEU A 86 4.61 6.92 7.79
C LEU A 86 5.06 8.00 8.79
N ASP A 87 5.70 9.08 8.33
CA ASP A 87 6.49 9.98 9.19
C ASP A 87 6.09 11.48 9.14
N GLN A 88 5.06 11.89 8.38
CA GLN A 88 4.75 13.31 8.09
C GLN A 88 3.35 13.76 8.53
N SER A 89 3.07 15.07 8.37
CA SER A 89 1.75 15.68 8.60
C SER A 89 0.65 15.05 7.75
N ASP A 90 -0.59 15.15 8.22
CA ASP A 90 -1.77 14.48 7.65
C ASP A 90 -1.91 14.68 6.12
N ASP A 91 -1.66 15.89 5.60
CA ASP A 91 -1.81 16.19 4.16
C ASP A 91 -0.75 15.54 3.27
N VAL A 92 0.51 15.48 3.73
CA VAL A 92 1.62 14.87 2.99
C VAL A 92 1.48 13.35 3.04
N ALA A 93 1.08 12.81 4.19
CA ALA A 93 0.81 11.39 4.33
C ALA A 93 -0.36 10.94 3.46
N ALA A 94 -1.44 11.72 3.39
CA ALA A 94 -2.58 11.46 2.51
C ALA A 94 -2.17 11.46 1.02
N SER A 95 -1.40 12.46 0.59
CA SER A 95 -0.92 12.53 -0.80
C SER A 95 -0.02 11.35 -1.16
N ALA A 96 0.86 10.94 -0.24
CA ALA A 96 1.71 9.76 -0.42
C ALA A 96 0.90 8.46 -0.45
N HIS A 97 -0.16 8.37 0.37
CA HIS A 97 -1.08 7.25 0.39
C HIS A 97 -1.82 7.09 -0.95
N ASP A 98 -2.42 8.17 -1.46
CA ASP A 98 -3.12 8.19 -2.75
C ASP A 98 -2.19 7.77 -3.89
N LEU A 99 -0.96 8.27 -3.88
CA LEU A 99 0.06 7.90 -4.85
C LEU A 99 0.32 6.38 -4.83
N ILE A 100 0.56 5.78 -3.66
CA ILE A 100 0.81 4.34 -3.54
C ILE A 100 -0.39 3.54 -4.08
N LEU A 101 -1.62 3.96 -3.80
CA LEU A 101 -2.83 3.30 -4.32
C LEU A 101 -2.92 3.35 -5.84
N GLU A 102 -2.59 4.48 -6.46
CA GLU A 102 -2.56 4.63 -7.93
C GLU A 102 -1.53 3.68 -8.56
N TYR A 103 -0.32 3.59 -7.98
CA TYR A 103 0.68 2.61 -8.41
C TYR A 103 0.17 1.17 -8.25
N GLY A 104 -0.61 0.88 -7.21
CA GLY A 104 -1.21 -0.43 -7.03
C GLY A 104 -2.21 -0.78 -8.14
N GLN A 105 -3.16 0.13 -8.40
CA GLN A 105 -4.27 -0.12 -9.33
C GLN A 105 -3.84 -0.15 -10.80
N GLY A 106 -2.94 0.74 -11.22
CA GLY A 106 -2.56 0.92 -12.63
C GLY A 106 -1.08 0.70 -12.95
N GLY A 107 -0.25 0.50 -11.93
CA GLY A 107 1.20 0.47 -12.06
C GLY A 107 1.75 -0.76 -12.77
N LEU A 108 3.03 -0.66 -13.17
CA LEU A 108 3.83 -1.76 -13.69
C LEU A 108 3.92 -2.91 -12.68
N PRO A 109 4.14 -4.17 -13.14
CA PRO A 109 4.33 -5.30 -12.24
C PRO A 109 5.38 -5.07 -11.15
N CYS A 110 6.53 -4.48 -11.50
CA CYS A 110 7.58 -4.17 -10.53
C CYS A 110 7.14 -3.18 -9.43
N ALA A 111 6.29 -2.20 -9.77
CA ALA A 111 5.73 -1.28 -8.77
C ALA A 111 4.87 -2.03 -7.76
N ARG A 112 4.03 -2.95 -8.23
CA ARG A 112 3.13 -3.74 -7.38
C ARG A 112 3.88 -4.72 -6.49
N GLU A 113 4.94 -5.34 -7.01
CA GLU A 113 5.83 -6.22 -6.24
C GLU A 113 6.52 -5.45 -5.10
N LEU A 114 7.02 -4.24 -5.38
CA LEU A 114 7.64 -3.38 -4.36
C LEU A 114 6.63 -2.94 -3.30
N ILE A 115 5.41 -2.58 -3.70
CA ILE A 115 4.33 -2.24 -2.77
C ILE A 115 4.06 -3.44 -1.87
N ALA A 116 3.88 -4.64 -2.44
CA ALA A 116 3.63 -5.85 -1.69
C ALA A 116 4.73 -6.13 -0.65
N GLU A 117 6.00 -6.10 -1.07
CA GLU A 117 7.14 -6.36 -0.19
C GLU A 117 7.28 -5.30 0.91
N ALA A 118 7.22 -4.02 0.54
CA ALA A 118 7.36 -2.91 1.49
C ALA A 118 6.24 -2.93 2.55
N VAL A 119 5.00 -3.16 2.11
CA VAL A 119 3.84 -3.16 2.99
C VAL A 119 3.85 -4.38 3.92
N LEU A 120 4.11 -5.60 3.41
CA LEU A 120 4.23 -6.79 4.26
C LEU A 120 5.39 -6.68 5.26
N SER A 121 6.52 -6.12 4.83
CA SER A 121 7.65 -5.81 5.72
C SER A 121 7.24 -4.85 6.84
N ARG A 122 6.47 -3.80 6.50
CA ARG A 122 5.95 -2.86 7.49
C ARG A 122 4.97 -3.52 8.47
N MET A 123 4.03 -4.33 7.97
CA MET A 123 3.10 -5.08 8.81
C MET A 123 3.83 -6.02 9.77
N ARG A 124 4.87 -6.73 9.30
CA ARG A 124 5.75 -7.53 10.17
C ARG A 124 6.42 -6.68 11.24
N HIS A 125 6.94 -5.51 10.88
CA HIS A 125 7.57 -4.61 11.84
C HIS A 125 6.58 -4.18 12.92
N ILE A 126 5.38 -3.73 12.54
CA ILE A 126 4.28 -3.37 13.45
C ILE A 126 3.95 -4.55 14.39
N MET A 127 3.85 -5.75 13.84
CA MET A 127 3.59 -6.97 14.61
C MET A 127 4.75 -7.37 15.53
N SER A 128 5.98 -6.94 15.25
CA SER A 128 7.12 -7.17 16.14
C SER A 128 7.19 -6.17 17.30
N THR A 129 6.60 -4.99 17.15
CA THR A 129 6.59 -3.94 18.17
C THR A 129 5.69 -4.34 19.35
N LYS A 130 6.24 -4.33 20.56
CA LYS A 130 5.50 -4.70 21.78
C LYS A 130 4.69 -3.53 22.35
N ASP A 131 5.18 -2.31 22.17
CA ASP A 131 4.57 -1.09 22.68
C ASP A 131 3.61 -0.46 21.65
N ASN A 132 2.59 0.25 22.13
CA ASN A 132 1.68 1.03 21.28
C ASN A 132 0.97 0.27 20.14
N PHE A 133 0.74 -1.04 20.30
CA PHE A 133 -0.02 -1.85 19.33
C PHE A 133 -1.36 -1.25 18.87
N GLY A 134 -2.04 -0.41 19.66
CA GLY A 134 -3.24 0.31 19.19
C GLY A 134 -2.97 1.28 18.03
N VAL A 135 -1.90 2.06 18.11
CA VAL A 135 -1.43 2.94 17.03
C VAL A 135 -0.87 2.10 15.88
N GLY A 136 -0.12 1.04 16.21
CA GLY A 136 0.37 0.08 15.22
C GLY A 136 -0.77 -0.57 14.43
N TRP A 137 -1.89 -0.89 15.08
CA TRP A 137 -3.06 -1.47 14.42
C TRP A 137 -3.70 -0.52 13.42
N GLN A 138 -3.79 0.78 13.74
CA GLN A 138 -4.27 1.77 12.76
C GLN A 138 -3.36 1.82 11.52
N GLN A 139 -2.04 1.76 11.73
CA GLN A 139 -1.08 1.66 10.62
C GLN A 139 -1.22 0.35 9.84
N MET A 140 -1.58 -0.74 10.52
CA MET A 140 -1.88 -2.02 9.89
C MET A 140 -3.08 -1.92 8.93
N LEU A 141 -4.13 -1.19 9.32
CA LEU A 141 -5.30 -0.95 8.46
C LEU A 141 -4.94 -0.15 7.19
N TYR A 142 -4.06 0.85 7.31
CA TYR A 142 -3.54 1.55 6.12
C TYR A 142 -2.71 0.63 5.21
N CYS A 143 -1.91 -0.26 5.80
CA CYS A 143 -1.17 -1.27 5.05
C CYS A 143 -2.12 -2.21 4.29
N MET A 144 -3.23 -2.62 4.90
CA MET A 144 -4.24 -3.47 4.26
C MET A 144 -4.77 -2.86 2.96
N GLN A 145 -5.17 -1.59 2.98
CA GLN A 145 -5.64 -0.87 1.79
C GLN A 145 -4.63 -0.87 0.64
N HIS A 146 -3.34 -0.73 0.96
CA HIS A 146 -2.29 -0.83 -0.04
C HIS A 146 -2.17 -2.25 -0.62
N LEU A 147 -2.27 -3.29 0.21
CA LEU A 147 -2.23 -4.68 -0.27
C LEU A 147 -3.47 -5.06 -1.09
N GLU A 148 -4.66 -4.54 -0.75
CA GLU A 148 -5.87 -4.71 -1.55
C GLU A 148 -5.65 -4.22 -2.98
N SER A 149 -4.99 -3.07 -3.15
CA SER A 149 -4.70 -2.49 -4.47
C SER A 149 -3.80 -3.36 -5.35
N VAL A 150 -3.00 -4.25 -4.74
CA VAL A 150 -2.06 -5.15 -5.43
C VAL A 150 -2.37 -6.63 -5.22
N VAL A 151 -3.53 -7.00 -4.66
CA VAL A 151 -3.82 -8.36 -4.20
C VAL A 151 -3.63 -9.43 -5.28
N ARG A 152 -4.02 -9.11 -6.53
CA ARG A 152 -3.87 -10.02 -7.68
C ARG A 152 -2.43 -10.22 -8.14
N SER A 153 -1.53 -9.33 -7.75
CA SER A 153 -0.10 -9.40 -8.05
C SER A 153 0.71 -10.04 -6.92
N LEU A 154 0.09 -10.33 -5.78
CA LEU A 154 0.74 -11.03 -4.68
C LEU A 154 1.06 -12.46 -5.09
N THR A 155 2.26 -12.92 -4.74
CA THR A 155 2.59 -14.34 -4.80
C THR A 155 1.85 -15.13 -3.72
N LYS A 156 1.72 -16.45 -3.90
CA LYS A 156 1.10 -17.33 -2.90
C LYS A 156 1.74 -17.19 -1.50
N PRO A 157 3.08 -17.18 -1.35
CA PRO A 157 3.71 -16.94 -0.05
C PRO A 157 3.34 -15.59 0.57
N GLN A 158 3.29 -14.52 -0.23
CA GLN A 158 2.91 -13.17 0.25
C GLN A 158 1.44 -13.13 0.71
N ARG A 159 0.53 -13.80 0.00
CA ARG A 159 -0.87 -13.92 0.43
C ARG A 159 -0.97 -14.68 1.76
N GLN A 160 -0.25 -15.80 1.91
CA GLN A 160 -0.23 -16.57 3.15
C GLN A 160 0.35 -15.76 4.32
N GLU A 161 1.42 -14.99 4.07
CA GLU A 161 1.99 -14.08 5.05
C GLU A 161 0.98 -13.00 5.47
N TRP A 162 0.27 -12.40 4.51
CA TRP A 162 -0.77 -11.41 4.81
C TRP A 162 -1.87 -12.00 5.70
N VAL A 163 -2.40 -13.18 5.35
CA VAL A 163 -3.41 -13.88 6.16
C VAL A 163 -2.88 -14.14 7.58
N SER A 164 -1.65 -14.62 7.72
CA SER A 164 -1.02 -14.86 9.03
C SER A 164 -0.91 -13.59 9.88
N LEU A 165 -0.51 -12.48 9.25
CA LEU A 165 -0.40 -11.16 9.88
C LEU A 165 -1.77 -10.61 10.32
N LEU A 166 -2.79 -10.73 9.48
CA LEU A 166 -4.17 -10.34 9.81
C LEU A 166 -4.68 -11.12 11.02
N VAL A 167 -4.49 -12.45 11.00
CA VAL A 167 -5.02 -13.30 12.05
C VAL A 167 -4.30 -13.06 13.38
N THR A 168 -2.97 -12.99 13.34
CA THR A 168 -2.18 -12.69 14.53
C THR A 168 -2.49 -11.30 15.10
N GLY A 169 -2.67 -10.30 14.23
CA GLY A 169 -2.95 -8.93 14.61
C GLY A 169 -4.30 -8.77 15.33
N LEU A 170 -5.36 -9.36 14.78
CA LEU A 170 -6.67 -9.33 15.42
C LEU A 170 -6.66 -10.06 16.78
N HIS A 171 -5.96 -11.19 16.88
CA HIS A 171 -5.83 -11.90 18.16
C HIS A 171 -5.15 -11.04 19.23
N ARG A 172 -4.06 -10.36 18.86
CA ARG A 172 -3.40 -9.41 19.77
C ARG A 172 -4.30 -8.25 20.17
N LEU A 173 -5.09 -7.72 19.23
CA LEU A 173 -6.06 -6.67 19.52
C LEU A 173 -7.10 -7.16 20.52
N GLU A 174 -7.63 -8.38 20.34
CA GLU A 174 -8.57 -9.02 21.25
C GLU A 174 -7.98 -9.14 22.66
N CYS A 175 -6.78 -9.71 22.79
CA CYS A 175 -6.10 -9.86 24.09
C CYS A 175 -5.90 -8.51 24.78
N ARG A 176 -5.51 -7.47 24.03
CA ARG A 176 -5.35 -6.12 24.58
C ARG A 176 -6.67 -5.56 25.09
N ILE A 177 -7.75 -5.74 24.35
CA ILE A 177 -9.08 -5.25 24.74
C ILE A 177 -9.60 -5.99 25.98
N GLN A 178 -9.41 -7.31 26.05
CA GLN A 178 -9.77 -8.13 27.21
C GLN A 178 -8.95 -7.77 28.46
N SER A 179 -7.71 -7.29 28.31
CA SER A 179 -6.85 -6.90 29.44
C SER A 179 -7.34 -5.66 30.20
N PHE A 180 -8.25 -4.86 29.62
CA PHE A 180 -8.82 -3.71 30.32
C PHE A 180 -9.83 -4.18 31.40
N LYS A 181 -9.38 -4.16 32.67
CA LYS A 181 -10.13 -4.59 33.89
C LYS A 181 -11.53 -3.95 34.08
N LYS A 182 -11.84 -2.87 33.37
CA LYS A 182 -13.19 -2.36 33.17
C LYS A 182 -13.31 -2.01 31.69
N PRO A 183 -14.30 -2.53 30.93
CA PRO A 183 -14.61 -2.01 29.61
C PRO A 183 -15.19 -0.60 29.82
N ARG A 184 -14.32 0.39 29.98
CA ARG A 184 -14.70 1.77 30.30
C ARG A 184 -15.24 2.53 29.09
N ALA A 185 -15.39 1.87 27.96
CA ALA A 185 -15.77 2.53 26.73
C ALA A 185 -16.47 1.53 25.81
N ALA A 186 -17.78 1.70 25.59
CA ALA A 186 -18.49 1.05 24.51
C ALA A 186 -17.73 1.19 23.17
N SER A 187 -17.01 2.30 22.99
CA SER A 187 -16.19 2.58 21.82
C SER A 187 -15.00 1.64 21.61
N ALA A 188 -14.40 1.04 22.64
CA ALA A 188 -13.30 0.08 22.46
C ALA A 188 -13.81 -1.25 21.90
N THR A 189 -14.96 -1.70 22.40
CA THR A 189 -15.64 -2.90 21.88
C THR A 189 -16.18 -2.66 20.47
N GLU A 190 -16.71 -1.47 20.20
CA GLU A 190 -17.18 -1.07 18.86
C GLU A 190 -16.02 -0.99 17.86
N TYR A 191 -14.90 -0.38 18.26
CA TYR A 191 -13.67 -0.36 17.46
C TYR A 191 -13.14 -1.77 17.13
N PHE A 192 -13.23 -2.70 18.08
CA PHE A 192 -12.87 -4.09 17.83
C PHE A 192 -13.77 -4.73 16.78
N LYS A 193 -15.08 -4.57 16.91
CA LYS A 193 -16.06 -5.09 15.95
C LYS A 193 -15.83 -4.55 14.56
N GLU A 194 -15.55 -3.25 14.45
CA GLU A 194 -15.22 -2.64 13.17
C GLU A 194 -13.93 -3.24 12.62
N SER A 195 -12.86 -3.31 13.42
CA SER A 195 -11.59 -3.95 13.01
C SER A 195 -11.76 -5.40 12.56
N GLN A 196 -12.64 -6.17 13.20
CA GLN A 196 -12.97 -7.53 12.77
C GLN A 196 -13.58 -7.54 11.38
N LYS A 197 -14.53 -6.63 11.10
CA LYS A 197 -15.18 -6.51 9.80
C LYS A 197 -14.17 -6.29 8.68
N TRP A 198 -13.26 -5.33 8.83
CA TRP A 198 -12.18 -5.06 7.86
C TRP A 198 -11.30 -6.29 7.62
N VAL A 199 -10.86 -6.97 8.69
CA VAL A 199 -10.04 -8.18 8.56
C VAL A 199 -10.76 -9.30 7.80
N ILE A 200 -12.07 -9.46 8.00
CA ILE A 200 -12.85 -10.48 7.29
C ILE A 200 -13.01 -10.15 5.83
N GLU A 201 -13.26 -8.88 5.50
CA GLU A 201 -13.37 -8.41 4.12
C GLU A 201 -12.08 -8.73 3.35
N ASP A 202 -10.92 -8.48 3.97
CA ASP A 202 -9.61 -8.86 3.42
C ASP A 202 -9.41 -10.37 3.30
N LEU A 203 -9.80 -11.14 4.31
CA LEU A 203 -9.72 -12.61 4.25
C LEU A 203 -10.61 -13.15 3.12
N MET A 204 -11.81 -12.58 2.93
CA MET A 204 -12.68 -12.95 1.80
C MET A 204 -12.05 -12.59 0.46
N LEU A 205 -11.46 -11.40 0.34
CA LEU A 205 -10.73 -10.98 -0.85
C LEU A 205 -9.60 -11.97 -1.19
N LEU A 206 -8.80 -12.35 -0.19
CA LEU A 206 -7.71 -13.30 -0.34
C LEU A 206 -8.18 -14.68 -0.77
N TRP A 207 -9.25 -15.19 -0.17
CA TRP A 207 -9.88 -16.45 -0.56
C TRP A 207 -10.42 -16.42 -1.99
N CYS A 208 -10.93 -15.28 -2.46
CA CYS A 208 -11.42 -15.14 -3.83
C CYS A 208 -10.31 -15.05 -4.89
N VAL A 209 -9.09 -14.67 -4.49
CA VAL A 209 -7.95 -14.49 -5.41
C VAL A 209 -7.07 -15.74 -5.48
N ASP A 210 -7.17 -16.66 -4.52
CA ASP A 210 -6.42 -17.91 -4.53
C ASP A 210 -7.19 -19.02 -5.28
N ASP A 211 -6.47 -19.82 -6.07
CA ASP A 211 -7.06 -20.93 -6.85
C ASP A 211 -7.40 -22.15 -5.96
N ASP A 212 -6.65 -22.35 -4.88
CA ASP A 212 -6.89 -23.41 -3.88
C ASP A 212 -6.69 -22.82 -2.47
N PRO A 213 -7.62 -21.95 -2.02
CA PRO A 213 -7.52 -21.32 -0.71
C PRO A 213 -7.56 -22.34 0.42
N GLY A 214 -8.23 -23.48 0.17
CA GLY A 214 -8.30 -24.60 1.07
C GLY A 214 -6.90 -25.06 1.48
N GLN A 215 -6.08 -25.43 0.50
CA GLN A 215 -4.69 -25.83 0.72
C GLN A 215 -3.79 -24.66 1.15
N THR A 216 -3.94 -23.49 0.53
CA THR A 216 -3.04 -22.34 0.76
C THR A 216 -3.09 -21.83 2.20
N TYR A 217 -4.26 -21.90 2.86
CA TYR A 217 -4.45 -21.32 4.19
C TYR A 217 -4.68 -22.37 5.30
N GLU A 218 -4.33 -23.64 5.06
CA GLU A 218 -4.50 -24.74 6.03
C GLU A 218 -3.93 -24.40 7.42
N GLU A 219 -2.76 -23.75 7.48
CA GLU A 219 -2.10 -23.39 8.74
C GLU A 219 -2.89 -22.40 9.59
N VAL A 220 -3.75 -21.59 8.96
CA VAL A 220 -4.50 -20.52 9.61
C VAL A 220 -5.93 -20.97 9.95
N LYS A 221 -6.45 -22.02 9.31
CA LYS A 221 -7.78 -22.59 9.59
C LYS A 221 -8.02 -22.93 11.07
N PRO A 222 -7.07 -23.50 11.85
CA PRO A 222 -7.28 -23.74 13.28
C PRO A 222 -7.56 -22.46 14.07
N GLN A 223 -6.88 -21.36 13.74
CA GLN A 223 -7.03 -20.07 14.41
C GLN A 223 -8.40 -19.44 14.06
N LEU A 224 -8.80 -19.49 12.80
CA LEU A 224 -10.13 -19.05 12.34
C LEU A 224 -11.27 -19.87 12.97
N ARG A 225 -11.07 -21.18 13.18
CA ARG A 225 -12.05 -22.04 13.89
C ARG A 225 -12.18 -21.66 15.37
N ALA A 226 -11.08 -21.32 16.04
CA ALA A 226 -11.11 -20.87 17.42
C ALA A 226 -11.94 -19.57 17.55
N TRP A 227 -11.80 -18.66 16.60
CA TRP A 227 -12.57 -17.41 16.52
C TRP A 227 -14.06 -17.61 16.25
N GLN A 228 -14.42 -18.61 15.44
CA GLN A 228 -15.83 -18.95 15.17
C GLN A 228 -16.61 -19.29 16.46
N GLY A 229 -15.93 -19.81 17.49
CA GLY A 229 -16.50 -20.13 18.80
C GLY A 229 -16.60 -18.93 19.76
N SER A 230 -15.99 -17.79 19.43
CA SER A 230 -15.93 -16.64 20.34
C SER A 230 -17.25 -15.86 20.38
N SER A 231 -17.74 -15.57 21.59
CA SER A 231 -18.98 -14.82 21.79
C SER A 231 -18.90 -13.35 21.36
N THR A 232 -17.69 -12.81 21.22
CA THR A 232 -17.39 -11.46 20.73
C THR A 232 -17.49 -11.34 19.21
N LEU A 233 -17.61 -12.46 18.48
CA LEU A 233 -17.53 -12.56 17.02
C LEU A 233 -18.83 -13.08 16.36
N LYS A 234 -19.98 -12.97 17.04
CA LYS A 234 -21.26 -13.53 16.55
C LYS A 234 -21.63 -13.05 15.14
N ASP A 235 -21.40 -11.77 14.83
CA ASP A 235 -21.77 -11.14 13.55
C ASP A 235 -20.85 -11.60 12.39
N VAL A 236 -19.68 -12.13 12.74
CA VAL A 236 -18.59 -12.55 11.85
C VAL A 236 -18.67 -14.05 11.53
N ARG A 237 -19.42 -14.80 12.34
CA ARG A 237 -19.47 -16.27 12.30
C ARG A 237 -19.84 -16.83 10.92
N ASN A 238 -20.75 -16.17 10.20
CA ASN A 238 -21.20 -16.63 8.89
C ASN A 238 -20.10 -16.49 7.82
N SER A 239 -19.35 -15.39 7.85
CA SER A 239 -18.21 -15.18 6.94
C SER A 239 -17.06 -16.16 7.23
N LEU A 240 -16.79 -16.45 8.52
CA LEU A 240 -15.82 -17.49 8.89
C LEU A 240 -16.26 -18.89 8.44
N VAL A 241 -17.56 -19.21 8.49
CA VAL A 241 -18.09 -20.48 7.96
C VAL A 241 -17.84 -20.60 6.46
N PHE A 242 -18.01 -19.51 5.71
CA PHE A 242 -17.71 -19.50 4.28
C PHE A 242 -16.21 -19.80 4.04
N LEU A 243 -15.31 -19.04 4.68
CA LEU A 243 -13.86 -19.21 4.54
C LEU A 243 -13.38 -20.62 4.92
N LEU A 244 -14.00 -21.25 5.93
CA LEU A 244 -13.64 -22.58 6.40
C LEU A 244 -14.21 -23.74 5.56
N ARG A 245 -15.15 -23.45 4.65
CA ARG A 245 -15.78 -24.44 3.75
C ARG A 245 -15.17 -24.44 2.35
N CYS A 246 -14.59 -23.30 1.94
CA CYS A 246 -13.72 -23.20 0.78
C CYS A 246 -12.37 -23.86 1.05
#